data_AF-A0A9D6Q6S9-F1
#
_entry.id   AF-A0A9D6Q6S9-F1
#
_cell.length_a   1.000
_cell.length_b   1.000
_cell.length_c   1.000
_cell.angle_alpha   90.00
_cell.angle_beta   90.00
_cell.angle_gamma   90.00
#
_symmetry.space_group_name_H-M   'P 1'
#
loop_
_entity.id
_entity.type
_entity.pdbx_description
1 polymer ?
#
loop_
_entity_poly.entity_id
_entity_poly.type
_entity_poly.pdbx_seq_one_letter_code
_entity_poly.pdbx_strand_id
1 'polypeptide(L)'
;MGQPKTVVALAYQVNYSTLYRWCRRYDKTKGFKTLERISGSGRPSILDSTTRQKVMKVVLKPASVFGYETDFWTCRRLIQITKKH
;
A
#
# COMPACT_ATOMS: atom_id res chain seq x y z
N MET A 1 27.68 -2.97 22.62
CA MET A 1 27.74 -3.75 21.36
C MET A 1 26.32 -3.93 20.85
N GLY A 2 26.06 -3.71 19.56
CA GLY A 2 24.73 -3.96 18.98
C GLY A 2 24.46 -5.46 18.82
N GLN A 3 23.19 -5.88 18.85
CA GLN A 3 22.83 -7.27 18.56
C GLN A 3 23.14 -7.63 17.10
N PRO A 4 23.51 -8.90 16.82
CA PRO A 4 23.65 -9.38 15.44
C PRO A 4 22.34 -9.21 14.67
N LYS A 5 22.42 -8.76 13.41
CA LYS A 5 21.23 -8.55 12.56
C LYS A 5 20.40 -9.84 12.37
N THR A 6 21.03 -11.00 12.41
CA THR A 6 20.35 -12.30 12.38
C THR A 6 19.43 -12.51 13.58
N VAL A 7 19.90 -12.19 14.79
CA VAL A 7 19.11 -12.28 16.04
C VAL A 7 17.93 -11.30 15.99
N VAL A 8 18.18 -10.07 15.53
CA VAL A 8 17.11 -9.06 15.35
C VAL A 8 16.08 -9.54 14.31
N ALA A 9 16.52 -10.05 13.16
CA ALA A 9 15.62 -10.56 12.13
C ALA A 9 14.71 -11.68 12.65
N LEU A 10 15.26 -12.62 13.43
CA LEU A 10 14.51 -13.69 14.08
C LEU A 10 13.51 -13.16 15.11
N ALA A 11 13.94 -12.26 16.00
CA ALA A 11 13.09 -11.71 17.06
C ALA A 11 11.87 -10.96 16.51
N TYR A 12 12.03 -10.25 15.40
CA TYR A 12 10.96 -9.50 14.74
C TYR A 12 10.25 -10.27 13.62
N GLN A 13 10.61 -11.54 13.39
CA GLN A 13 10.06 -12.38 12.31
C GLN A 13 10.14 -11.71 10.92
N VAL A 14 11.20 -10.95 10.68
CA VAL A 14 11.44 -10.27 9.41
C VAL A 14 12.52 -11.02 8.63
N ASN A 15 12.38 -11.11 7.32
CA ASN A 15 13.42 -11.69 6.47
C ASN A 15 14.75 -10.93 6.63
N TYR A 16 15.85 -11.66 6.84
CA TYR A 16 17.19 -11.08 7.01
C TYR A 16 17.58 -10.11 5.89
N SER A 17 17.24 -10.43 4.64
CA SER A 17 17.54 -9.57 3.48
C SER A 17 16.81 -8.23 3.56
N THR A 18 15.60 -8.20 4.10
CA THR A 18 14.83 -6.98 4.32
C THR A 18 15.52 -6.10 5.38
N LEU A 19 15.87 -6.68 6.53
CA LEU A 19 16.57 -5.97 7.59
C LEU A 19 17.93 -5.44 7.11
N TYR A 20 18.68 -6.25 6.35
CA TYR A 20 19.96 -5.85 5.78
C TYR A 20 19.81 -4.64 4.84
N ARG A 21 18.81 -4.66 3.95
CA ARG A 21 18.52 -3.52 3.05
C ARG A 21 18.16 -2.26 3.82
N TRP A 22 17.40 -2.37 4.91
CA TRP A 22 17.06 -1.24 5.76
C TRP A 22 18.29 -0.66 6.46
N CYS A 23 19.11 -1.50 7.10
CA CYS A 23 20.35 -1.04 7.72
C CYS A 23 21.28 -0.38 6.70
N ARG A 24 21.51 -1.01 5.54
CA ARG A 24 22.36 -0.45 4.49
C ARG A 24 21.86 0.93 4.03
N ARG A 25 20.54 1.08 3.90
CA ARG A 25 19.93 2.36 3.50
C ARG A 25 20.07 3.41 4.59
N TYR A 26 19.79 3.05 5.84
CA TYR A 26 19.99 3.92 7.00
C TYR A 26 21.44 4.38 7.12
N ASP A 27 22.40 3.46 7.00
CA ASP A 27 23.83 3.76 7.11
C ASP A 27 24.31 4.72 6.03
N LYS A 28 23.78 4.59 4.80
CA LYS A 28 24.09 5.47 3.67
C LYS A 28 23.60 6.90 3.89
N THR A 29 22.46 7.09 4.54
CA THR A 29 21.82 8.41 4.66
C THR A 29 21.81 8.96 6.08
N LYS A 30 22.38 8.20 7.03
CA LYS A 30 22.43 8.51 8.47
C LYS A 30 21.08 9.00 9.02
N GLY A 31 19.99 8.32 8.65
CA GLY A 31 18.65 8.73 9.10
C GLY A 31 17.52 7.90 8.52
N PHE A 32 16.36 7.99 9.18
CA PHE A 32 15.15 7.22 8.85
C PHE A 32 14.38 7.76 7.64
N LYS A 33 14.63 9.01 7.23
CA LYS A 33 13.92 9.69 6.13
C LYS A 33 13.95 8.90 4.82
N THR A 34 14.98 8.09 4.57
CA THR A 34 15.09 7.28 3.35
C THR A 34 14.42 5.90 3.44
N LEU A 35 14.07 5.48 4.66
CA LEU A 35 13.23 4.31 4.90
C LEU A 35 11.75 4.63 4.70
N GLU A 36 11.36 5.90 4.71
CA GLU A 36 10.03 6.33 4.31
C GLU A 36 9.71 5.85 2.89
N ARG A 37 8.45 5.50 2.69
CA ARG A 37 7.97 5.04 1.39
C ARG A 37 8.01 6.21 0.41
N ILE A 38 9.00 6.20 -0.47
CA ILE A 38 9.04 7.08 -1.63
C ILE A 38 8.01 6.58 -2.64
N SER A 39 7.24 7.48 -3.24
CA SER A 39 6.39 7.14 -4.38
C SER A 39 7.27 6.50 -5.45
N GLY A 40 6.95 5.26 -5.85
CA GLY A 40 7.77 4.55 -6.83
C GLY A 40 7.88 5.36 -8.13
N SER A 41 9.04 5.31 -8.78
CA SER A 41 9.29 5.93 -10.10
C SER A 41 8.52 5.24 -11.24
N GLY A 42 7.53 4.42 -10.91
CA GLY A 42 6.72 3.69 -11.87
C GLY A 42 5.82 4.62 -12.67
N ARG A 43 5.08 4.02 -13.61
CA ARG A 43 4.09 4.75 -14.40
C ARG A 43 3.17 5.55 -13.47
N PRO A 44 2.96 6.85 -13.73
CA PRO A 44 1.98 7.64 -13.00
C PRO A 44 0.64 6.91 -12.93
N SER A 45 -0.02 7.00 -11.78
CA SER A 45 -1.37 6.45 -11.63
C SER A 45 -2.29 7.03 -12.69
N ILE A 46 -3.01 6.18 -13.43
CA ILE A 46 -4.04 6.61 -14.38
C ILE A 46 -5.20 7.28 -13.63
N LEU A 47 -5.41 6.91 -12.37
CA LEU A 47 -6.38 7.56 -11.49
C LEU A 47 -5.77 8.83 -10.92
N ASP A 48 -6.36 9.98 -11.24
CA ASP A 48 -6.08 11.22 -10.55
C ASP A 48 -6.52 11.15 -9.06
N SER A 49 -6.08 12.10 -8.25
CA SER A 49 -6.38 12.12 -6.81
C SER A 49 -7.88 12.22 -6.53
N THR A 50 -8.60 13.02 -7.32
CA THR A 50 -10.05 13.24 -7.19
C THR A 50 -10.85 11.97 -7.49
N THR A 51 -10.57 11.30 -8.60
CA THR A 51 -11.19 10.04 -9.01
C THR A 51 -10.87 8.95 -8.00
N ARG A 52 -9.62 8.89 -7.52
CA ARG A 52 -9.24 7.95 -6.45
C ARG A 52 -10.10 8.14 -5.21
N GLN A 53 -10.31 9.37 -4.75
CA GLN A 53 -11.15 9.65 -3.59
C GLN A 53 -12.62 9.29 -3.82
N LYS A 54 -13.15 9.57 -5.02
CA LYS A 54 -14.52 9.18 -5.40
C LYS A 54 -14.70 7.66 -5.37
N VAL A 55 -13.79 6.93 -6.00
CA VAL A 55 -13.78 5.45 -5.98
C VAL A 55 -13.68 4.94 -4.55
N MET A 56 -12.81 5.53 -3.72
CA MET A 56 -12.64 5.14 -2.32
C MET A 56 -13.95 5.29 -1.52
N LYS A 57 -14.67 6.40 -1.70
CA LYS A 57 -15.98 6.63 -1.05
C LYS A 57 -17.05 5.61 -1.46
N VAL A 58 -16.93 5.06 -2.67
CA VAL A 58 -17.83 4.02 -3.17
C VAL A 58 -17.47 2.66 -2.58
N VAL A 59 -16.21 2.23 -2.70
CA VAL A 59 -15.78 0.87 -2.27
C VAL A 59 -15.87 0.66 -0.76
N LEU A 60 -15.80 1.74 0.02
CA LEU A 60 -15.97 1.68 1.48
C LEU A 60 -17.41 1.49 1.91
N LYS A 61 -18.39 1.63 1.00
CA LYS A 61 -19.77 1.28 1.26
C LYS A 61 -20.03 -0.17 0.81
N PRO A 62 -20.91 -0.90 1.51
CA PRO A 62 -21.35 -2.22 1.05
C PRO A 62 -21.96 -2.12 -0.35
N ALA A 63 -21.68 -3.09 -1.23
CA ALA A 63 -22.21 -3.07 -2.59
C ALA A 63 -23.75 -3.13 -2.63
N SER A 64 -24.39 -3.70 -1.59
CA SER A 64 -25.85 -3.67 -1.41
C SER A 64 -26.45 -2.26 -1.40
N VAL A 65 -25.73 -1.25 -0.91
CA VAL A 65 -26.17 0.17 -0.96
C VAL A 65 -26.39 0.66 -2.39
N PHE A 66 -25.75 0.03 -3.37
CA PHE A 66 -25.87 0.36 -4.79
C PHE A 66 -26.80 -0.60 -5.55
N GLY A 67 -27.58 -1.42 -4.85
CA GLY A 67 -28.57 -2.32 -5.44
C GLY A 67 -28.02 -3.68 -5.88
N TYR A 68 -26.83 -4.07 -5.41
CA TYR A 68 -26.29 -5.41 -5.66
C TYR A 68 -26.74 -6.41 -4.59
N GLU A 69 -26.92 -7.66 -4.99
CA GLU A 69 -27.40 -8.74 -4.10
C GLU A 69 -26.47 -9.04 -2.91
N THR A 70 -25.17 -8.82 -3.09
CA THR A 70 -24.14 -9.14 -2.08
C THR A 70 -23.17 -7.98 -1.92
N ASP A 71 -22.51 -7.90 -0.76
CA ASP A 71 -21.55 -6.84 -0.45
C ASP A 71 -20.18 -6.99 -1.13
N PHE A 72 -20.02 -8.02 -1.96
CA PHE A 72 -18.79 -8.26 -2.69
C PHE A 72 -18.61 -7.28 -3.85
N TRP A 73 -17.53 -6.52 -3.82
CA TRP A 73 -17.08 -5.72 -4.95
C TRP A 73 -16.41 -6.60 -6.01
N THR A 74 -16.82 -6.42 -7.26
CA THR A 74 -16.13 -6.99 -8.42
C THR A 74 -15.69 -5.87 -9.35
N CYS A 75 -14.67 -6.11 -10.17
CA CYS A 75 -14.22 -5.13 -11.16
C CYS A 75 -15.37 -4.65 -12.06
N ARG A 76 -16.28 -5.55 -12.45
CA ARG A 76 -17.44 -5.20 -13.29
C ARG A 76 -18.42 -4.27 -12.57
N ARG A 77 -18.72 -4.53 -11.29
CA ARG A 77 -19.59 -3.67 -10.45
C ARG A 77 -18.97 -2.27 -10.27
N LEU A 78 -17.65 -2.22 -10.05
CA LEU A 78 -16.94 -0.95 -9.94
C LEU A 78 -17.02 -0.13 -11.21
N ILE A 79 -16.75 -0.74 -12.38
CA ILE A 79 -16.85 -0.06 -13.68
C ILE A 79 -18.27 0.49 -13.90
N GLN A 80 -19.31 -0.25 -13.54
CA GLN A 80 -20.70 0.19 -13.70
C GLN A 80 -21.01 1.43 -12.85
N ILE A 81 -20.61 1.45 -11.57
CA ILE A 81 -20.85 2.60 -10.70
C ILE A 81 -20.02 3.80 -11.13
N THR A 82 -18.74 3.60 -11.42
CA THR A 82 -17.82 4.70 -11.75
C THR A 82 -18.09 5.33 -13.12
N LYS A 83 -18.87 4.69 -13.99
CA LYS A 83 -19.34 5.27 -15.26
C LYS A 83 -20.68 6.02 -15.13
N LYS A 84 -21.45 5.73 -14.08
CA LYS A 84 -22.83 6.24 -13.88
C LYS A 84 -22.85 7.51 -13.00
N HIS A 85 -21.74 7.85 -12.35
CA HIS A 85 -21.51 8.99 -11.46
C HIS A 85 -20.23 9.73 -11.86
#